data_AF-A0A1I1YD84-F1
#
_entry.id   AF-A0A1I1YD84-F1
#
_cell.length_a   1.000
_cell.length_b   1.000
_cell.length_c   1.000
_cell.angle_alpha   90.00
_cell.angle_beta   90.00
_cell.angle_gamma   90.00
#
_symmetry.space_group_name_H-M   'P 1'
#
loop_
_entity.id
_entity.type
_entity.pdbx_description
1 polymer ?
#
loop_
_entity_poly.entity_id
_entity_poly.type
_entity_poly.pdbx_seq_one_letter_code
_entity_poly.pdbx_strand_id
1 'polypeptide(L)'
;MKRNSYQLSNSQKQENTVKSKIGFSEPKLYGNHPDTINNLQDRVNKIISCSKNAISLSNAGMQDNALRLQRMVLVRQKEIFDEYHPNTIIAMNNLAVILLKSGQYEKALDWQQRVFKNRRIILGENHPNTINAKKKMANTIVRMNQKAIELSNAEMFKDALKLQQSVYDKQIELFDENHPNTIIAMSNLAEILLKLRQYEKALALQQKVFNNRKAVLGEKHPRTVLSEKNIKNTFATMNLEVTKLSNEAKYDEALMLQLTILNNAKKIFGEEHPETIFAKYNEILLLTQLKKRYNEALKLYESDLIKADPAIKFPPCPLVDSINIFDFFSECKQSDIITASPRKSFFVDAGPGTGKTYTLIQKLNYMVTQEGVEADGILVLCFTNAAVDEIRFRLKQFVANGADRSLVLVDVRTFHSFAWWLINEANSELIDSGWDPVNMASLYFEKSLVYAKKIFESFGQEVVARWEYFIVDEIQDLTNTLGNFVLEIINACLSVGCGVSVLGDACQAIYDYQESQSNSLKSGEFYKTLFPSHYR
;
A
#
# COMPACT_ATOMS: atom_id res chain seq x y z
N MET A 1 16.35 -43.01 37.88
CA MET A 1 16.44 -42.57 39.31
C MET A 1 17.87 -42.40 39.85
N LYS A 2 18.88 -43.20 39.43
CA LYS A 2 20.26 -43.12 39.98
C LYS A 2 21.15 -41.95 39.52
N ARG A 3 20.86 -41.27 38.39
CA ARG A 3 21.61 -40.07 37.93
C ARG A 3 21.21 -38.77 38.66
N ASN A 4 19.95 -38.65 39.11
CA ASN A 4 19.49 -37.48 39.86
C ASN A 4 19.99 -37.47 41.32
N SER A 5 20.19 -38.64 41.94
CA SER A 5 20.71 -38.74 43.31
C SER A 5 22.19 -38.37 43.42
N TYR A 6 22.99 -38.61 42.37
CA TYR A 6 24.41 -38.24 42.32
C TYR A 6 24.64 -36.73 42.10
N GLN A 7 23.76 -36.05 41.37
CA GLN A 7 23.84 -34.58 41.23
C GLN A 7 23.36 -33.84 42.49
N LEU A 8 22.37 -34.40 43.22
CA LEU A 8 21.91 -33.88 44.51
C LEU A 8 22.99 -33.99 45.61
N SER A 9 23.77 -35.09 45.65
CA SER A 9 24.79 -35.28 46.70
C SER A 9 26.04 -34.41 46.50
N ASN A 10 26.47 -34.18 45.25
CA ASN A 10 27.60 -33.27 44.96
C ASN A 10 27.19 -31.79 45.13
N SER A 11 25.95 -31.43 44.80
CA SER A 11 25.35 -30.11 45.11
C SER A 11 25.35 -29.83 46.61
N GLN A 12 24.98 -30.80 47.44
CA GLN A 12 24.97 -30.65 48.91
C GLN A 12 26.37 -30.56 49.50
N LYS A 13 27.36 -31.29 48.95
CA LYS A 13 28.76 -31.20 49.39
C LYS A 13 29.40 -29.84 49.04
N GLN A 14 29.11 -29.29 47.87
CA GLN A 14 29.59 -27.95 47.48
C GLN A 14 28.85 -26.84 48.23
N GLU A 15 27.53 -26.96 48.47
CA GLU A 15 26.77 -26.07 49.35
C GLU A 15 27.35 -26.03 50.77
N ASN A 16 27.80 -27.18 51.31
CA ASN A 16 28.50 -27.24 52.60
C ASN A 16 29.90 -26.59 52.59
N THR A 17 30.57 -26.52 51.42
CA THR A 17 31.87 -25.84 51.28
C THR A 17 31.70 -24.33 51.14
N VAL A 18 30.56 -23.87 50.64
CA VAL A 18 30.15 -22.46 50.66
C VAL A 18 29.68 -22.02 52.05
N LYS A 19 29.14 -22.94 52.88
CA LYS A 19 28.78 -22.65 54.28
C LYS A 19 29.90 -22.01 55.08
N SER A 20 31.16 -22.35 54.80
CA SER A 20 32.33 -21.78 55.47
C SER A 20 32.82 -20.45 54.90
N LYS A 21 32.42 -20.08 53.66
CA LYS A 21 32.89 -18.83 53.00
C LYS A 21 31.90 -17.67 53.08
N ILE A 22 30.61 -17.93 53.22
CA ILE A 22 29.56 -16.88 53.21
C ILE A 22 28.86 -16.73 54.57
N GLY A 23 29.07 -17.65 55.52
CA GLY A 23 28.44 -17.59 56.83
C GLY A 23 26.91 -17.52 56.69
N PHE A 24 26.28 -18.62 56.25
CA PHE A 24 24.81 -18.66 56.28
C PHE A 24 24.36 -18.34 57.70
N SER A 25 23.36 -17.47 57.85
CA SER A 25 22.79 -17.20 59.15
C SER A 25 22.36 -18.52 59.78
N GLU A 26 22.90 -18.83 60.97
CA GLU A 26 22.26 -19.80 61.85
C GLU A 26 20.78 -19.42 61.99
N PRO A 27 19.87 -20.39 62.24
CA PRO A 27 18.48 -20.05 62.50
C PRO A 27 18.43 -18.91 63.52
N LYS A 28 17.52 -17.95 63.36
CA LYS A 28 17.35 -16.86 64.33
C LYS A 28 16.89 -17.45 65.67
N LEU A 29 17.83 -17.96 66.45
CA LEU A 29 17.62 -18.64 67.70
C LEU A 29 17.50 -17.59 68.79
N TYR A 30 16.30 -17.43 69.35
CA TYR A 30 16.14 -16.86 70.67
C TYR A 30 16.49 -17.96 71.69
N GLY A 31 17.79 -18.17 71.94
CA GLY A 31 18.32 -19.05 73.00
C GLY A 31 18.93 -20.38 72.51
N ASN A 32 20.11 -20.73 73.05
CA ASN A 32 20.91 -21.91 72.71
C ASN A 32 20.66 -23.11 73.67
N HIS A 33 19.41 -23.59 73.80
CA HIS A 33 19.08 -24.79 74.59
C HIS A 33 18.79 -26.01 73.68
N PRO A 34 19.25 -27.24 74.00
CA PRO A 34 19.04 -28.44 73.18
C PRO A 34 17.57 -28.75 72.85
N ASP A 35 16.67 -28.52 73.81
CA ASP A 35 15.21 -28.67 73.61
C ASP A 35 14.64 -27.65 72.62
N THR A 36 15.24 -26.45 72.56
CA THR A 36 14.90 -25.39 71.59
C THR A 36 15.35 -25.78 70.18
N ILE A 37 16.50 -26.47 70.05
CA ILE A 37 17.03 -26.95 68.76
C ILE A 37 16.20 -28.10 68.20
N ASN A 38 15.84 -29.10 69.02
CA ASN A 38 14.97 -30.20 68.58
C ASN A 38 13.57 -29.70 68.17
N ASN A 39 13.01 -28.76 68.93
CA ASN A 39 11.75 -28.09 68.58
C ASN A 39 11.87 -27.28 67.28
N LEU A 40 12.98 -26.58 67.06
CA LEU A 40 13.24 -25.86 65.81
C LEU A 40 13.35 -26.82 64.61
N GLN A 41 14.07 -27.94 64.76
CA GLN A 41 14.22 -28.96 63.72
C GLN A 41 12.85 -29.56 63.33
N ASP A 42 12.00 -29.86 64.32
CA ASP A 42 10.64 -30.34 64.08
C ASP A 42 9.76 -29.30 63.38
N ARG A 43 9.89 -28.02 63.77
CA ARG A 43 9.21 -26.91 63.09
C ARG A 43 9.66 -26.79 61.63
N VAL A 44 10.96 -26.89 61.36
CA VAL A 44 11.52 -26.86 60.00
C VAL A 44 11.01 -28.05 59.18
N ASN A 45 11.01 -29.26 59.75
CA ASN A 45 10.48 -30.46 59.09
C ASN A 45 9.00 -30.33 58.74
N LYS A 46 8.18 -29.78 59.66
CA LYS A 46 6.77 -29.48 59.40
C LYS A 46 6.61 -28.48 58.24
N ILE A 47 7.41 -27.41 58.20
CA ILE A 47 7.36 -26.41 57.12
C ILE A 47 7.76 -27.04 55.77
N ILE A 48 8.79 -27.88 55.74
CA ILE A 48 9.20 -28.61 54.54
C ILE A 48 8.08 -29.54 54.07
N SER A 49 7.42 -30.25 55.00
CA SER A 49 6.24 -31.09 54.70
C SER A 49 5.10 -30.28 54.09
N CYS A 50 4.77 -29.12 54.68
CA CYS A 50 3.79 -28.19 54.11
C CYS A 50 4.16 -27.73 52.69
N SER A 51 5.44 -27.50 52.40
CA SER A 51 5.87 -27.16 51.04
C SER A 51 5.66 -28.29 50.04
N LYS A 52 5.93 -29.54 50.45
CA LYS A 52 5.63 -30.73 49.61
C LYS A 52 4.13 -30.86 49.37
N ASN A 53 3.31 -30.65 50.39
CA ASN A 53 1.85 -30.67 50.27
C ASN A 53 1.36 -29.57 49.32
N ALA A 54 1.92 -28.36 49.36
CA ALA A 54 1.56 -27.30 48.43
C ALA A 54 1.84 -27.68 46.96
N ILE A 55 2.97 -28.35 46.68
CA ILE A 55 3.26 -28.88 45.35
C ILE A 55 2.24 -29.96 44.95
N SER A 56 1.88 -30.86 45.86
CA SER A 56 0.86 -31.89 45.61
C SER A 56 -0.51 -31.26 45.27
N LEU A 57 -0.93 -30.24 46.03
CA LEU A 57 -2.16 -29.49 45.76
C LEU A 57 -2.13 -28.83 44.37
N SER A 58 -0.99 -28.24 43.98
CA SER A 58 -0.84 -27.63 42.65
C SER A 58 -0.88 -28.68 41.54
N ASN A 59 -0.32 -29.88 41.76
CA ASN A 59 -0.43 -31.00 40.82
C ASN A 59 -1.86 -31.51 40.68
N ALA A 60 -2.65 -31.47 41.75
CA ALA A 60 -4.06 -31.83 41.77
C ALA A 60 -5.00 -30.73 41.23
N GLY A 61 -4.45 -29.61 40.71
CA GLY A 61 -5.24 -28.51 40.15
C GLY A 61 -5.76 -27.50 41.18
N MET A 62 -5.55 -27.72 42.48
CA MET A 62 -6.02 -26.85 43.56
C MET A 62 -5.07 -25.64 43.76
N GLN A 63 -5.01 -24.75 42.77
CA GLN A 63 -4.00 -23.69 42.71
C GLN A 63 -4.08 -22.68 43.86
N ASP A 64 -5.28 -22.23 44.25
CA ASP A 64 -5.42 -21.23 45.31
C ASP A 64 -4.96 -21.76 46.68
N ASN A 65 -5.32 -23.01 46.99
CA ASN A 65 -4.86 -23.68 48.20
C ASN A 65 -3.34 -23.87 48.20
N ALA A 66 -2.78 -24.28 47.06
CA ALA A 66 -1.34 -24.43 46.87
C ALA A 66 -0.60 -23.10 47.05
N LEU A 67 -1.09 -22.01 46.44
CA LEU A 67 -0.52 -20.68 46.56
C LEU A 67 -0.58 -20.15 47.99
N ARG A 68 -1.74 -20.29 48.67
CA ARG A 68 -1.90 -19.87 50.06
C ARG A 68 -0.91 -20.60 50.96
N LEU A 69 -0.87 -21.92 50.87
CA LEU A 69 0.03 -22.75 51.68
C LEU A 69 1.50 -22.43 51.40
N GLN A 70 1.89 -22.28 50.14
CA GLN A 70 3.28 -21.99 49.80
C GLN A 70 3.72 -20.57 50.19
N ARG A 71 2.82 -19.57 50.17
CA ARG A 71 3.10 -18.24 50.71
C ARG A 71 3.34 -18.30 52.22
N MET A 72 2.52 -19.05 52.96
CA MET A 72 2.72 -19.27 54.40
C MET A 72 4.06 -19.95 54.67
N VAL A 73 4.40 -21.00 53.91
CA VAL A 73 5.70 -21.68 54.00
C VAL A 73 6.85 -20.68 53.81
N LEU A 74 6.78 -19.81 52.80
CA LEU A 74 7.82 -18.84 52.54
C LEU A 74 7.98 -17.81 53.67
N VAL A 75 6.87 -17.32 54.24
CA VAL A 75 6.90 -16.42 55.40
C VAL A 75 7.58 -17.10 56.58
N ARG A 76 7.17 -18.33 56.92
CA ARG A 76 7.77 -19.09 58.02
C ARG A 76 9.24 -19.42 57.80
N GLN A 77 9.65 -19.73 56.56
CA GLN A 77 11.07 -19.91 56.24
C GLN A 77 11.87 -18.62 56.45
N LYS A 78 11.33 -17.45 56.07
CA LYS A 78 11.98 -16.14 56.28
C LYS A 78 12.02 -15.67 57.75
N GLU A 79 11.13 -16.18 58.60
CA GLU A 79 11.16 -15.96 60.04
C GLU A 79 12.31 -16.74 60.70
N ILE A 80 12.52 -17.99 60.28
CA ILE A 80 13.52 -18.89 60.86
C ILE A 80 14.91 -18.63 60.25
N PHE A 81 14.98 -18.43 58.94
CA PHE A 81 16.20 -18.27 58.17
C PHE A 81 16.18 -16.96 57.38
N ASP A 82 17.35 -16.50 56.95
CA ASP A 82 17.44 -15.36 56.03
C ASP A 82 16.96 -15.68 54.60
N GLU A 83 17.05 -14.70 53.71
CA GLU A 83 16.64 -14.81 52.31
C GLU A 83 17.61 -15.67 51.45
N TYR A 84 18.83 -15.89 51.94
CA TYR A 84 19.91 -16.62 51.28
C TYR A 84 19.96 -18.09 51.69
N HIS A 85 19.28 -18.48 52.77
CA HIS A 85 19.28 -19.85 53.23
C HIS A 85 18.68 -20.82 52.18
N PRO A 86 19.29 -22.01 51.94
CA PRO A 86 18.83 -22.95 50.92
C PRO A 86 17.34 -23.32 51.01
N ASN A 87 16.81 -23.48 52.23
CA ASN A 87 15.39 -23.80 52.43
C ASN A 87 14.46 -22.65 52.01
N THR A 88 14.85 -21.39 52.26
CA THR A 88 14.10 -20.20 51.83
C THR A 88 14.12 -20.10 50.30
N ILE A 89 15.28 -20.34 49.68
CA ILE A 89 15.42 -20.37 48.21
C ILE A 89 14.57 -21.48 47.58
N ILE A 90 14.54 -22.68 48.18
CA ILE A 90 13.66 -23.77 47.74
C ILE A 90 12.20 -23.36 47.84
N ALA A 91 11.79 -22.72 48.93
CA ALA A 91 10.42 -22.24 49.10
C ALA A 91 10.03 -21.17 48.06
N MET A 92 10.93 -20.25 47.73
CA MET A 92 10.72 -19.28 46.64
C MET A 92 10.59 -19.97 45.28
N ASN A 93 11.47 -20.93 44.98
CA ASN A 93 11.41 -21.70 43.75
C ASN A 93 10.09 -22.48 43.63
N ASN A 94 9.61 -23.07 44.73
CA ASN A 94 8.33 -23.79 44.75
C ASN A 94 7.15 -22.83 44.55
N LEU A 95 7.19 -21.64 45.15
CA LEU A 95 6.18 -20.60 44.91
C LEU A 95 6.14 -20.20 43.43
N ALA A 96 7.30 -20.01 42.81
CA ALA A 96 7.39 -19.71 41.39
C ALA A 96 6.81 -20.83 40.50
N VAL A 97 7.09 -22.10 40.83
CA VAL A 97 6.54 -23.25 40.09
C VAL A 97 5.01 -23.29 40.17
N ILE A 98 4.44 -23.04 41.35
CA ILE A 98 2.98 -23.01 41.52
C ILE A 98 2.38 -21.85 40.71
N LEU A 99 2.93 -20.64 40.85
CA LEU A 99 2.48 -19.46 40.08
C LEU A 99 2.51 -19.72 38.57
N LEU A 100 3.57 -20.36 38.08
CA LEU A 100 3.72 -20.74 36.68
C LEU A 100 2.64 -21.75 36.22
N LYS A 101 2.25 -22.70 37.09
CA LYS A 101 1.14 -23.63 36.81
C LYS A 101 -0.22 -22.93 36.82
N SER A 102 -0.38 -21.90 37.64
CA SER A 102 -1.59 -21.07 37.70
C SER A 102 -1.64 -20.00 36.60
N GLY A 103 -0.70 -19.96 35.65
CA GLY A 103 -0.67 -18.97 34.57
C GLY A 103 -0.21 -17.56 34.99
N GLN A 104 0.25 -17.36 36.23
CA GLN A 104 0.74 -16.08 36.73
C GLN A 104 2.22 -15.89 36.38
N TYR A 105 2.52 -15.76 35.09
CA TYR A 105 3.88 -15.82 34.56
C TYR A 105 4.83 -14.73 35.08
N GLU A 106 4.42 -13.46 35.09
CA GLU A 106 5.27 -12.34 35.53
C GLU A 106 5.67 -12.50 37.00
N LYS A 107 4.69 -12.83 37.87
CA LYS A 107 4.96 -13.12 39.28
C LYS A 107 5.87 -14.33 39.46
N ALA A 108 5.72 -15.36 38.63
CA ALA A 108 6.62 -16.52 38.67
C ALA A 108 8.05 -16.12 38.30
N LEU A 109 8.22 -15.25 37.30
CA LEU A 109 9.51 -14.76 36.85
C LEU A 109 10.19 -13.89 37.92
N ASP A 110 9.46 -13.01 38.60
CA ASP A 110 9.98 -12.22 39.73
C ASP A 110 10.60 -13.11 40.82
N TRP A 111 9.90 -14.19 41.19
CA TRP A 111 10.42 -15.15 42.16
C TRP A 111 11.62 -15.93 41.62
N GLN A 112 11.61 -16.32 40.34
CA GLN A 112 12.75 -17.00 39.73
C GLN A 112 13.98 -16.09 39.64
N GLN A 113 13.80 -14.79 39.38
CA GLN A 113 14.87 -13.80 39.36
C GLN A 113 15.49 -13.62 40.75
N ARG A 114 14.69 -13.62 41.82
CA ARG A 114 15.20 -13.65 43.21
C ARG A 114 15.97 -14.93 43.50
N VAL A 115 15.45 -16.09 43.10
CA VAL A 115 16.14 -17.39 43.26
C VAL A 115 17.48 -17.39 42.51
N PHE A 116 17.52 -16.88 41.28
CA PHE A 116 18.73 -16.77 40.48
C PHE A 116 19.75 -15.83 41.15
N LYS A 117 19.33 -14.62 41.56
CA LYS A 117 20.19 -13.65 42.25
C LYS A 117 20.79 -14.24 43.52
N ASN A 118 19.99 -14.90 44.36
CA ASN A 118 20.48 -15.47 45.61
C ASN A 118 21.44 -16.63 45.34
N ARG A 119 21.12 -17.54 44.41
CA ARG A 119 22.03 -18.63 44.03
C ARG A 119 23.33 -18.13 43.41
N ARG A 120 23.28 -17.07 42.61
CA ARG A 120 24.48 -16.43 42.05
C ARG A 120 25.37 -15.86 43.13
N ILE A 121 24.80 -15.15 44.13
CA ILE A 121 25.54 -14.60 45.26
C ILE A 121 26.21 -15.72 46.08
N ILE A 122 25.47 -16.79 46.34
CA ILE A 122 25.91 -17.87 47.24
C ILE A 122 26.87 -18.84 46.54
N LEU A 123 26.48 -19.33 45.37
CA LEU A 123 27.13 -20.46 44.69
C LEU A 123 28.04 -20.01 43.54
N GLY A 124 27.95 -18.74 43.12
CA GLY A 124 28.60 -18.22 41.92
C GLY A 124 27.79 -18.46 40.63
N GLU A 125 28.19 -17.78 39.56
CA GLU A 125 27.52 -17.79 38.26
C GLU A 125 27.51 -19.19 37.60
N ASN A 126 28.64 -19.88 37.65
CA ASN A 126 28.85 -21.14 36.94
C ASN A 126 28.35 -22.39 37.68
N HIS A 127 27.79 -22.22 38.88
CA HIS A 127 27.31 -23.37 39.66
C HIS A 127 26.07 -24.00 39.00
N PRO A 128 25.96 -25.34 38.95
CA PRO A 128 24.83 -26.03 38.30
C PRO A 128 23.45 -25.55 38.76
N ASN A 129 23.29 -25.22 40.05
CA ASN A 129 22.02 -24.70 40.59
C ASN A 129 21.69 -23.27 40.13
N THR A 130 22.70 -22.43 39.89
CA THR A 130 22.56 -21.07 39.36
C THR A 130 22.18 -21.13 37.88
N ILE A 131 22.88 -21.95 37.09
CA ILE A 131 22.56 -22.23 35.68
C ILE A 131 21.14 -22.79 35.55
N ASN A 132 20.76 -23.74 36.42
CA ASN A 132 19.41 -24.31 36.41
C ASN A 132 18.33 -23.25 36.76
N ALA A 133 18.63 -22.30 37.65
CA ALA A 133 17.71 -21.20 37.94
C ALA A 133 17.53 -20.29 36.71
N LYS A 134 18.62 -19.95 36.01
CA LYS A 134 18.58 -19.22 34.73
C LYS A 134 17.77 -19.98 33.67
N LYS A 135 17.98 -21.29 33.54
CA LYS A 135 17.20 -22.16 32.63
C LYS A 135 15.71 -22.17 32.94
N LYS A 136 15.33 -22.16 34.23
CA LYS A 136 13.91 -22.07 34.63
C LYS A 136 13.29 -20.73 34.24
N MET A 137 14.01 -19.62 34.39
CA MET A 137 13.57 -18.31 33.89
C MET A 137 13.34 -18.35 32.38
N ALA A 138 14.31 -18.88 31.62
CA ALA A 138 14.18 -19.01 30.17
C ALA A 138 12.95 -19.84 29.77
N ASN A 139 12.70 -20.98 30.44
CA ASN A 139 11.52 -21.81 30.21
C ASN A 139 10.20 -21.08 30.51
N THR A 140 10.16 -20.27 31.57
CA THR A 140 8.99 -19.42 31.89
C THR A 140 8.73 -18.41 30.77
N ILE A 141 9.78 -17.74 30.29
CA ILE A 141 9.67 -16.77 29.20
C ILE A 141 9.21 -17.44 27.90
N VAL A 142 9.69 -18.66 27.60
CA VAL A 142 9.19 -19.45 26.45
C VAL A 142 7.70 -19.77 26.61
N ARG A 143 7.23 -20.11 27.81
CA ARG A 143 5.80 -20.32 28.08
C ARG A 143 4.97 -19.05 27.96
N MET A 144 5.51 -17.90 28.38
CA MET A 144 4.89 -16.59 28.15
C MET A 144 4.76 -16.30 26.65
N ASN A 145 5.80 -16.55 25.87
CA ASN A 145 5.77 -16.40 24.42
C ASN A 145 4.71 -17.30 23.78
N GLN A 146 4.61 -18.57 24.19
CA GLN A 146 3.56 -19.47 23.71
C GLN A 146 2.17 -18.94 24.06
N LYS A 147 1.99 -18.41 25.28
CA LYS A 147 0.71 -17.83 25.68
C LYS A 147 0.38 -16.56 24.89
N ALA A 148 1.36 -15.74 24.55
CA ALA A 148 1.15 -14.58 23.69
C ALA A 148 0.71 -14.99 22.28
N ILE A 149 1.30 -16.06 21.73
CA ILE A 149 0.86 -16.65 20.45
C ILE A 149 -0.57 -17.17 20.56
N GLU A 150 -0.92 -17.89 21.62
CA GLU A 150 -2.31 -18.35 21.85
C GLU A 150 -3.30 -17.18 21.89
N LEU A 151 -2.96 -16.10 22.60
CA LEU A 151 -3.79 -14.88 22.67
C LEU A 151 -3.91 -14.23 21.29
N SER A 152 -2.83 -14.18 20.52
CA SER A 152 -2.84 -13.65 19.15
C SER A 152 -3.71 -14.49 18.22
N ASN A 153 -3.66 -15.82 18.33
CA ASN A 153 -4.50 -16.74 17.55
C ASN A 153 -5.99 -16.64 17.93
N ALA A 154 -6.28 -16.26 19.18
CA ALA A 154 -7.62 -15.95 19.65
C ALA A 154 -8.03 -14.49 19.38
N GLU A 155 -7.28 -13.76 18.55
CA GLU A 155 -7.51 -12.35 18.19
C GLU A 155 -7.51 -11.36 19.37
N MET A 156 -7.00 -11.77 20.54
CA MET A 156 -6.82 -10.94 21.72
C MET A 156 -5.52 -10.11 21.61
N PHE A 157 -5.37 -9.35 20.53
CA PHE A 157 -4.10 -8.74 20.14
C PHE A 157 -3.51 -7.75 21.17
N LYS A 158 -4.34 -7.02 21.92
CA LYS A 158 -3.86 -6.08 22.95
C LYS A 158 -3.19 -6.82 24.12
N ASP A 159 -3.78 -7.92 24.57
CA ASP A 159 -3.21 -8.75 25.63
C ASP A 159 -1.98 -9.51 25.16
N ALA A 160 -2.04 -10.03 23.92
CA ALA A 160 -0.89 -10.63 23.26
C ALA A 160 0.28 -9.65 23.14
N LEU A 161 0.03 -8.40 22.74
CA LEU A 161 1.05 -7.35 22.62
C LEU A 161 1.71 -7.07 23.97
N LYS A 162 0.92 -6.86 25.03
CA LYS A 162 1.46 -6.59 26.37
C LYS A 162 2.34 -7.75 26.86
N LEU A 163 1.87 -8.98 26.69
CA LEU A 163 2.62 -10.16 27.12
C LEU A 163 3.87 -10.36 26.28
N GLN A 164 3.80 -10.16 24.96
CA GLN A 164 4.94 -10.34 24.07
C GLN A 164 6.01 -9.25 24.25
N GLN A 165 5.61 -8.02 24.58
CA GLN A 165 6.55 -6.97 24.97
C GLN A 165 7.32 -7.38 26.24
N SER A 166 6.60 -7.87 27.26
CA SER A 166 7.20 -8.41 28.50
C SER A 166 8.16 -9.58 28.21
N VAL A 167 7.81 -10.48 27.28
CA VAL A 167 8.69 -11.56 26.80
C VAL A 167 9.97 -11.00 26.18
N TYR A 168 9.86 -10.03 25.28
CA TYR A 168 11.00 -9.44 24.59
C TYR A 168 11.95 -8.74 25.58
N ASP A 169 11.42 -7.90 26.46
CA ASP A 169 12.20 -7.17 27.46
C ASP A 169 12.96 -8.14 28.39
N LYS A 170 12.30 -9.24 28.79
CA LYS A 170 12.90 -10.27 29.65
C LYS A 170 13.90 -11.17 28.92
N GLN A 171 13.74 -11.43 27.63
CA GLN A 171 14.76 -12.15 26.84
C GLN A 171 16.04 -11.31 26.72
N ILE A 172 15.92 -10.01 26.45
CA ILE A 172 17.07 -9.09 26.40
C ILE A 172 17.78 -9.05 27.76
N GLU A 173 17.03 -8.91 28.85
CA GLU A 173 17.61 -8.86 30.21
C GLU A 173 18.35 -10.16 30.57
N LEU A 174 17.84 -11.31 30.15
CA LEU A 174 18.39 -12.63 30.52
C LEU A 174 19.56 -13.07 29.65
N PHE A 175 19.55 -12.66 28.38
CA PHE A 175 20.53 -13.02 27.37
C PHE A 175 21.11 -11.73 26.76
N ASP A 176 20.83 -11.49 25.49
CA ASP A 176 21.20 -10.30 24.73
C ASP A 176 20.27 -10.21 23.50
N GLU A 177 20.45 -9.19 22.67
CA GLU A 177 19.65 -8.94 21.47
C GLU A 177 19.87 -9.95 20.32
N ASN A 178 21.02 -10.63 20.30
CA ASN A 178 21.43 -11.55 19.24
C ASN A 178 21.10 -13.01 19.57
N HIS A 179 20.73 -13.29 20.82
CA HIS A 179 20.34 -14.62 21.24
C HIS A 179 19.12 -15.12 20.44
N PRO A 180 19.12 -16.37 19.94
CA PRO A 180 18.06 -16.89 19.08
C PRO A 180 16.64 -16.75 19.64
N ASN A 181 16.47 -16.91 20.95
CA ASN A 181 15.16 -16.75 21.59
C ASN A 181 14.70 -15.28 21.63
N THR A 182 15.61 -14.32 21.77
CA THR A 182 15.30 -12.89 21.69
C THR A 182 14.87 -12.52 20.28
N ILE A 183 15.56 -13.04 19.27
CA ILE A 183 15.22 -12.86 17.86
C ILE A 183 13.83 -13.44 17.54
N ILE A 184 13.50 -14.61 18.08
CA ILE A 184 12.14 -15.20 17.96
C ILE A 184 11.11 -14.29 18.65
N ALA A 185 11.40 -13.81 19.86
CA ALA A 185 10.50 -12.91 20.58
C ALA A 185 10.22 -11.61 19.81
N MET A 186 11.26 -10.99 19.23
CA MET A 186 11.11 -9.82 18.34
C MET A 186 10.25 -10.12 17.12
N SER A 187 10.46 -11.29 16.49
CA SER A 187 9.70 -11.69 15.29
C SER A 187 8.21 -11.81 15.60
N ASN A 188 7.86 -12.47 16.71
CA ASN A 188 6.47 -12.62 17.15
C ASN A 188 5.85 -11.29 17.58
N LEU A 189 6.62 -10.41 18.24
CA LEU A 189 6.18 -9.07 18.60
C LEU A 189 5.83 -8.25 17.35
N ALA A 190 6.66 -8.33 16.32
CA ALA A 190 6.40 -7.66 15.04
C ALA A 190 5.15 -8.19 14.35
N GLU A 191 4.89 -9.51 14.40
CA GLU A 191 3.68 -10.11 13.85
C GLU A 191 2.41 -9.62 14.56
N ILE A 192 2.42 -9.54 15.89
CA ILE A 192 1.28 -8.98 16.66
C ILE A 192 1.06 -7.50 16.31
N LEU A 193 2.14 -6.71 16.20
CA LEU A 193 2.06 -5.31 15.79
C LEU A 193 1.49 -5.14 14.37
N LEU A 194 1.84 -6.05 13.45
CA LEU A 194 1.28 -6.09 12.11
C LEU A 194 -0.23 -6.35 12.14
N LYS A 195 -0.70 -7.30 12.95
CA LYS A 195 -2.15 -7.56 13.14
C LYS A 195 -2.89 -6.36 13.74
N LEU A 196 -2.21 -5.57 14.57
CA LEU A 196 -2.70 -4.29 15.11
C LEU A 196 -2.52 -3.09 14.16
N ARG A 197 -2.03 -3.32 12.92
CA ARG A 197 -1.77 -2.27 11.92
C ARG A 197 -0.77 -1.21 12.37
N GLN A 198 0.08 -1.52 13.35
CA GLN A 198 1.19 -0.66 13.79
C GLN A 198 2.43 -0.92 12.91
N TYR A 199 2.30 -0.59 11.61
CA TYR A 199 3.24 -1.01 10.57
C TYR A 199 4.69 -0.55 10.81
N GLU A 200 4.91 0.71 11.18
CA GLU A 200 6.24 1.26 11.40
C GLU A 200 6.99 0.52 12.52
N LYS A 201 6.31 0.23 13.63
CA LYS A 201 6.89 -0.53 14.75
C LYS A 201 7.17 -1.97 14.36
N ALA A 202 6.29 -2.59 13.58
CA ALA A 202 6.49 -3.94 13.05
C ALA A 202 7.73 -3.99 12.13
N LEU A 203 7.83 -3.10 11.16
CA LEU A 203 8.97 -2.99 10.23
C LEU A 203 10.28 -2.71 10.96
N ALA A 204 10.27 -1.82 11.97
CA ALA A 204 11.47 -1.53 12.76
C ALA A 204 11.99 -2.79 13.49
N LEU A 205 11.10 -3.61 14.06
CA LEU A 205 11.48 -4.87 14.69
C LEU A 205 11.90 -5.93 13.67
N GLN A 206 11.20 -6.07 12.55
CA GLN A 206 11.58 -7.01 11.50
C GLN A 206 12.95 -6.66 10.91
N GLN A 207 13.26 -5.37 10.75
CA GLN A 207 14.58 -4.93 10.30
C GLN A 207 15.67 -5.32 11.30
N LYS A 208 15.43 -5.13 12.60
CA LYS A 208 16.37 -5.59 13.63
C LYS A 208 16.58 -7.10 13.56
N VAL A 209 15.50 -7.87 13.43
CA VAL A 209 15.58 -9.33 13.27
C VAL A 209 16.39 -9.73 12.03
N PHE A 210 16.15 -9.07 10.89
CA PHE A 210 16.88 -9.30 9.65
C PHE A 210 18.38 -9.01 9.82
N ASN A 211 18.72 -7.85 10.37
CA ASN A 211 20.11 -7.45 10.63
C ASN A 211 20.82 -8.41 11.59
N ASN A 212 20.19 -8.79 12.71
CA ASN A 212 20.78 -9.70 13.69
C ASN A 212 21.01 -11.08 13.08
N ARG A 213 20.05 -11.61 12.29
CA ARG A 213 20.22 -12.90 11.60
C ARG A 213 21.28 -12.82 10.50
N LYS A 214 21.34 -11.73 9.74
CA LYS A 214 22.37 -11.50 8.72
C LYS A 214 23.76 -11.46 9.34
N ALA A 215 23.91 -10.78 10.48
CA ALA A 215 25.19 -10.69 11.21
C ALA A 215 25.64 -12.03 11.81
N VAL A 216 24.72 -12.81 12.39
CA VAL A 216 25.06 -14.06 13.10
C VAL A 216 25.11 -15.28 12.18
N LEU A 217 24.21 -15.37 11.20
CA LEU A 217 24.00 -16.57 10.37
C LEU A 217 24.43 -16.37 8.91
N GLY A 218 24.65 -15.13 8.49
CA GLY A 218 24.90 -14.77 7.10
C GLY A 218 23.62 -14.53 6.29
N GLU A 219 23.79 -13.95 5.11
CA GLU A 219 22.72 -13.49 4.23
C GLU A 219 21.91 -14.65 3.60
N LYS A 220 22.59 -15.71 3.16
CA LYS A 220 21.97 -16.87 2.50
C LYS A 220 21.30 -17.86 3.45
N HIS A 221 21.40 -17.65 4.77
CA HIS A 221 20.83 -18.59 5.73
C HIS A 221 19.30 -18.58 5.66
N PRO A 222 18.60 -19.75 5.69
CA PRO A 222 17.15 -19.82 5.52
C PRO A 222 16.35 -18.92 6.47
N ARG A 223 16.82 -18.74 7.71
CA ARG A 223 16.18 -17.82 8.67
C ARG A 223 16.35 -16.34 8.33
N THR A 224 17.44 -15.95 7.67
CA THR A 224 17.66 -14.57 7.21
C THR A 224 16.75 -14.28 6.02
N VAL A 225 16.68 -15.20 5.05
CA VAL A 225 15.74 -15.15 3.92
C VAL A 225 14.28 -15.10 4.40
N LEU A 226 13.93 -15.87 5.43
CA LEU A 226 12.59 -15.81 6.04
C LEU A 226 12.29 -14.43 6.66
N SER A 227 13.27 -13.76 7.25
CA SER A 227 13.09 -12.41 7.79
C SER A 227 12.83 -11.38 6.70
N GLU A 228 13.58 -11.46 5.60
CA GLU A 228 13.32 -10.66 4.41
C GLU A 228 11.90 -10.91 3.88
N LYS A 229 11.49 -12.18 3.74
CA LYS A 229 10.13 -12.54 3.33
C LYS A 229 9.06 -11.95 4.24
N ASN A 230 9.29 -11.92 5.56
CA ASN A 230 8.35 -11.34 6.51
C ASN A 230 8.22 -9.82 6.32
N ILE A 231 9.30 -9.11 6.02
CA ILE A 231 9.28 -7.67 5.66
C ILE A 231 8.47 -7.47 4.38
N LYS A 232 8.73 -8.26 3.33
CA LYS A 232 7.96 -8.21 2.07
C LYS A 232 6.47 -8.47 2.28
N ASN A 233 6.11 -9.44 3.12
CA ASN A 233 4.72 -9.70 3.49
C ASN A 233 4.07 -8.53 4.23
N THR A 234 4.83 -7.81 5.07
CA THR A 234 4.34 -6.58 5.71
C THR A 234 4.09 -5.48 4.68
N PHE A 235 5.01 -5.26 3.74
CA PHE A 235 4.76 -4.32 2.63
C PHE A 235 3.55 -4.73 1.78
N ALA A 236 3.39 -6.01 1.45
CA ALA A 236 2.20 -6.51 0.76
C ALA A 236 0.91 -6.23 1.55
N THR A 237 0.92 -6.43 2.87
CA THR A 237 -0.23 -6.12 3.74
C THR A 237 -0.55 -4.63 3.74
N MET A 238 0.46 -3.77 3.80
CA MET A 238 0.28 -2.32 3.71
C MET A 238 -0.27 -1.91 2.34
N ASN A 239 0.24 -2.49 1.25
CA ASN A 239 -0.26 -2.24 -0.11
C ASN A 239 -1.75 -2.64 -0.24
N LEU A 240 -2.19 -3.74 0.38
CA LEU A 240 -3.62 -4.11 0.39
C LEU A 240 -4.47 -3.06 1.12
N GLU A 241 -3.95 -2.49 2.20
CA GLU A 241 -4.63 -1.40 2.91
C GLU A 241 -4.65 -0.11 2.08
N VAL A 242 -3.58 0.19 1.34
CA VAL A 242 -3.54 1.28 0.35
C VAL A 242 -4.64 1.09 -0.70
N THR A 243 -4.75 -0.10 -1.30
CA THR A 243 -5.81 -0.41 -2.28
C THR A 243 -7.19 -0.23 -1.68
N LYS A 244 -7.40 -0.69 -0.44
CA LYS A 244 -8.67 -0.51 0.27
C LYS A 244 -9.01 0.97 0.47
N LEU A 245 -8.07 1.77 0.96
CA LEU A 245 -8.25 3.22 1.14
C LEU A 245 -8.55 3.92 -0.19
N SER A 246 -7.86 3.53 -1.26
CA SER A 246 -8.12 4.03 -2.61
C SER A 246 -9.55 3.72 -3.09
N ASN A 247 -10.03 2.49 -2.87
CA ASN A 247 -11.40 2.10 -3.23
C ASN A 247 -12.46 2.85 -2.40
N GLU A 248 -12.14 3.24 -1.17
CA GLU A 248 -12.97 4.10 -0.32
C GLU A 248 -12.83 5.61 -0.66
N ALA A 249 -12.10 5.96 -1.73
CA ALA A 249 -11.77 7.32 -2.14
C ALA A 249 -11.00 8.14 -1.08
N LYS A 250 -10.33 7.48 -0.12
CA LYS A 250 -9.45 8.07 0.90
C LYS A 250 -8.02 8.18 0.39
N TYR A 251 -7.85 8.92 -0.70
CA TYR A 251 -6.59 8.93 -1.44
C TYR A 251 -5.41 9.59 -0.68
N ASP A 252 -5.66 10.60 0.16
CA ASP A 252 -4.60 11.22 0.96
C ASP A 252 -4.04 10.24 2.00
N GLU A 253 -4.91 9.47 2.66
CA GLU A 253 -4.50 8.41 3.60
C GLU A 253 -3.75 7.29 2.87
N ALA A 254 -4.23 6.88 1.68
CA ALA A 254 -3.58 5.89 0.85
C ALA A 254 -2.17 6.35 0.44
N LEU A 255 -2.02 7.61 0.02
CA LEU A 255 -0.73 8.17 -0.35
C LEU A 255 0.23 8.29 0.83
N MET A 256 -0.24 8.72 2.01
CA MET A 256 0.58 8.77 3.21
C MET A 256 1.11 7.37 3.59
N LEU A 257 0.25 6.36 3.50
CA LEU A 257 0.66 4.98 3.74
C LEU A 257 1.64 4.49 2.66
N GLN A 258 1.43 4.84 1.40
CA GLN A 258 2.34 4.49 0.31
C GLN A 258 3.72 5.14 0.44
N LEU A 259 3.79 6.41 0.83
CA LEU A 259 5.04 7.11 1.16
C LEU A 259 5.76 6.42 2.33
N THR A 260 5.00 5.93 3.31
CA THR A 260 5.55 5.15 4.42
C THR A 260 6.15 3.83 3.93
N ILE A 261 5.50 3.13 3.01
CA ILE A 261 6.04 1.92 2.36
C ILE A 261 7.35 2.26 1.64
N LEU A 262 7.34 3.28 0.79
CA LEU A 262 8.51 3.68 0.01
C LEU A 262 9.70 4.03 0.91
N ASN A 263 9.50 4.89 1.90
CA ASN A 263 10.57 5.32 2.81
C ASN A 263 11.18 4.14 3.57
N ASN A 264 10.35 3.20 4.02
CA ASN A 264 10.85 2.00 4.69
C ASN A 264 11.54 1.05 3.70
N ALA A 265 11.02 0.83 2.50
CA ALA A 265 11.65 0.00 1.49
C ALA A 265 13.04 0.53 1.11
N LYS A 266 13.17 1.85 0.88
CA LYS A 266 14.45 2.55 0.66
C LYS A 266 15.43 2.31 1.81
N LYS A 267 14.98 2.49 3.06
CA LYS A 267 15.82 2.33 4.25
C LYS A 267 16.31 0.89 4.45
N ILE A 268 15.46 -0.08 4.15
CA ILE A 268 15.69 -1.50 4.44
C ILE A 268 16.48 -2.18 3.32
N PHE A 269 16.08 -1.96 2.07
CA PHE A 269 16.61 -2.67 0.91
C PHE A 269 17.46 -1.80 -0.04
N GLY A 270 17.40 -0.48 0.08
CA GLY A 270 18.05 0.46 -0.84
C GLY A 270 17.17 0.88 -2.00
N GLU A 271 17.66 1.83 -2.80
CA GLU A 271 16.90 2.48 -3.90
C GLU A 271 16.60 1.53 -5.07
N GLU A 272 17.52 0.63 -5.41
CA GLU A 272 17.44 -0.25 -6.60
C GLU A 272 16.70 -1.57 -6.34
N HIS A 273 16.29 -1.83 -5.09
CA HIS A 273 15.65 -3.10 -4.77
C HIS A 273 14.22 -3.17 -5.35
N PRO A 274 13.76 -4.34 -5.84
CA PRO A 274 12.44 -4.49 -6.46
C PRO A 274 11.27 -3.99 -5.61
N GLU A 275 11.29 -4.19 -4.27
CA GLU A 275 10.25 -3.67 -3.37
C GLU A 275 10.22 -2.14 -3.32
N THR A 276 11.38 -1.49 -3.40
CA THR A 276 11.48 -0.03 -3.43
C THR A 276 10.95 0.50 -4.75
N ILE A 277 11.34 -0.12 -5.86
CA ILE A 277 10.84 0.23 -7.20
C ILE A 277 9.32 0.03 -7.29
N PHE A 278 8.80 -1.10 -6.79
CA PHE A 278 7.37 -1.38 -6.73
C PHE A 278 6.62 -0.33 -5.87
N ALA A 279 7.20 0.07 -4.73
CA ALA A 279 6.63 1.12 -3.91
C ALA A 279 6.60 2.49 -4.61
N LYS A 280 7.64 2.85 -5.37
CA LYS A 280 7.65 4.06 -6.20
C LYS A 280 6.56 4.01 -7.27
N TYR A 281 6.43 2.88 -7.96
CA TYR A 281 5.41 2.68 -8.99
C TYR A 281 3.99 2.87 -8.42
N ASN A 282 3.71 2.28 -7.25
CA ASN A 282 2.40 2.42 -6.60
C ASN A 282 2.15 3.86 -6.11
N GLU A 283 3.20 4.59 -5.69
CA GLU A 283 3.08 6.02 -5.37
C GLU A 283 2.65 6.82 -6.61
N ILE A 284 3.33 6.61 -7.75
CA ILE A 284 2.99 7.25 -9.02
C ILE A 284 1.54 6.92 -9.39
N LEU A 285 1.11 5.66 -9.28
CA LEU A 285 -0.26 5.25 -9.56
C LEU A 285 -1.27 6.01 -8.67
N LEU A 286 -1.03 6.12 -7.37
CA LEU A 286 -1.92 6.88 -6.46
C LEU A 286 -1.91 8.38 -6.75
N LEU A 287 -0.76 8.96 -7.05
CA LEU A 287 -0.63 10.38 -7.41
C LEU A 287 -1.36 10.69 -8.72
N THR A 288 -1.41 9.74 -9.67
CA THR A 288 -2.25 9.88 -10.88
C THR A 288 -3.74 9.76 -10.59
N GLN A 289 -4.14 8.96 -9.59
CA GLN A 289 -5.54 8.84 -9.16
C GLN A 289 -6.02 10.05 -8.35
N LEU A 290 -5.11 10.67 -7.59
CA LEU A 290 -5.30 11.99 -6.99
C LEU A 290 -5.25 13.06 -8.09
N LYS A 291 -6.42 13.38 -8.64
CA LYS A 291 -6.69 14.30 -9.77
C LYS A 291 -6.11 15.75 -9.68
N LYS A 292 -5.12 16.03 -8.81
CA LYS A 292 -4.41 17.30 -8.62
C LYS A 292 -2.87 17.19 -8.49
N ARG A 293 -2.25 15.99 -8.59
CA ARG A 293 -0.77 15.80 -8.40
C ARG A 293 -0.05 15.07 -9.54
N TYR A 294 -0.55 15.21 -10.78
CA TYR A 294 0.04 14.60 -11.98
C TYR A 294 1.49 15.03 -12.23
N ASN A 295 1.80 16.32 -12.09
CA ASN A 295 3.16 16.84 -12.27
C ASN A 295 4.18 16.25 -11.28
N GLU A 296 3.73 15.80 -10.10
CA GLU A 296 4.59 15.11 -9.13
C GLU A 296 4.81 13.65 -9.51
N ALA A 297 3.74 12.95 -9.92
CA ALA A 297 3.80 11.59 -10.43
C ALA A 297 4.76 11.47 -11.63
N LEU A 298 4.70 12.46 -12.52
CA LEU A 298 5.46 12.49 -13.75
C LEU A 298 6.96 12.77 -13.51
N LYS A 299 7.29 13.73 -12.64
CA LYS A 299 8.68 13.96 -12.19
C LYS A 299 9.28 12.72 -11.52
N LEU A 300 8.50 12.00 -10.71
CA LEU A 300 8.93 10.74 -10.09
C LEU A 300 9.18 9.64 -11.13
N TYR A 301 8.31 9.53 -12.13
CA TYR A 301 8.48 8.58 -13.23
C TYR A 301 9.74 8.85 -14.06
N GLU A 302 9.97 10.11 -14.45
CA GLU A 302 11.11 10.52 -15.29
C GLU A 302 12.47 10.44 -14.59
N SER A 303 12.52 10.74 -13.28
CA SER A 303 13.79 10.79 -12.53
C SER A 303 14.33 9.41 -12.13
N ASP A 304 13.44 8.44 -11.86
CA ASP A 304 13.78 7.19 -11.17
C ASP A 304 13.52 5.90 -11.97
N LEU A 305 12.50 5.81 -12.84
CA LEU A 305 12.13 4.55 -13.52
C LEU A 305 12.87 4.30 -14.85
N ILE A 306 13.30 5.36 -15.55
CA ILE A 306 14.10 5.25 -16.79
C ILE A 306 15.49 4.63 -16.52
N LYS A 307 15.95 4.63 -15.25
CA LYS A 307 17.24 4.08 -14.85
C LYS A 307 17.18 2.63 -14.34
N ALA A 308 16.00 2.03 -14.19
CA ALA A 308 15.84 0.69 -13.64
C ALA A 308 16.04 -0.41 -14.70
N ASP A 309 16.72 -1.49 -14.30
CA ASP A 309 17.15 -2.63 -15.12
C ASP A 309 16.06 -3.17 -16.08
N PRO A 310 16.33 -3.27 -17.40
CA PRO A 310 15.43 -3.85 -18.41
C PRO A 310 14.95 -5.29 -18.12
N ALA A 311 15.59 -6.01 -17.21
CA ALA A 311 15.23 -7.37 -16.82
C ALA A 311 13.97 -7.47 -15.93
N ILE A 312 13.49 -6.37 -15.34
CA ILE A 312 12.28 -6.36 -14.52
C ILE A 312 11.06 -6.25 -15.44
N LYS A 313 10.39 -7.37 -15.71
CA LYS A 313 9.10 -7.38 -16.41
C LYS A 313 7.99 -6.88 -15.48
N PHE A 314 7.58 -5.63 -15.69
CA PHE A 314 6.39 -5.06 -15.08
C PHE A 314 5.12 -5.65 -15.73
N PRO A 315 3.98 -5.75 -15.01
CA PRO A 315 2.70 -5.86 -15.69
C PRO A 315 2.54 -4.65 -16.62
N PRO A 316 2.02 -4.83 -17.85
CA PRO A 316 1.79 -3.70 -18.74
C PRO A 316 0.92 -2.69 -18.00
N CYS A 317 1.31 -1.41 -18.09
CA CYS A 317 0.44 -0.32 -17.70
C CYS A 317 -0.93 -0.56 -18.36
N PRO A 318 -2.08 -0.34 -17.69
CA PRO A 318 -3.41 -0.60 -18.26
C PRO A 318 -3.77 0.25 -19.49
N LEU A 319 -2.80 0.96 -20.07
CA LEU A 319 -2.95 1.95 -21.14
C LEU A 319 -2.69 1.39 -22.54
N VAL A 320 -2.49 0.09 -22.74
CA VAL A 320 -2.13 -0.40 -24.07
C VAL A 320 -2.85 -1.68 -24.45
N ASP A 321 -4.02 -1.51 -25.04
CA ASP A 321 -4.65 -2.30 -26.11
C ASP A 321 -5.65 -1.33 -26.76
N SER A 322 -5.70 -0.99 -28.05
CA SER A 322 -5.41 -1.67 -29.30
C SER A 322 -5.50 -0.64 -30.46
N ILE A 323 -4.90 -0.96 -31.62
CA ILE A 323 -4.87 -0.19 -32.89
C ILE A 323 -4.05 1.11 -32.85
N ASN A 324 -2.87 1.07 -33.48
CA ASN A 324 -1.98 2.21 -33.67
C ASN A 324 -2.46 3.06 -34.86
N ILE A 325 -3.27 4.09 -34.62
CA ILE A 325 -3.62 5.11 -35.64
C ILE A 325 -2.44 6.05 -35.96
N PHE A 326 -1.30 5.90 -35.26
CA PHE A 326 -0.22 6.89 -35.17
C PHE A 326 0.90 6.74 -36.20
N ASP A 327 0.74 5.91 -37.23
CA ASP A 327 1.66 5.96 -38.38
C ASP A 327 1.49 7.26 -39.21
N PHE A 328 0.53 8.14 -38.86
CA PHE A 328 0.14 9.29 -39.70
C PHE A 328 0.37 10.70 -39.11
N PHE A 329 0.86 10.87 -37.88
CA PHE A 329 0.86 12.19 -37.21
C PHE A 329 2.24 12.64 -36.69
N SER A 330 2.65 13.87 -37.04
CA SER A 330 3.90 14.52 -36.63
C SER A 330 3.63 15.97 -36.21
N GLU A 331 4.21 16.43 -35.10
CA GLU A 331 4.18 17.83 -34.65
C GLU A 331 4.76 18.75 -35.74
N CYS A 332 4.03 19.79 -36.17
CA CYS A 332 4.40 20.60 -37.34
C CYS A 332 4.13 22.10 -37.16
N LYS A 333 4.88 22.95 -37.89
CA LYS A 333 4.73 24.40 -37.80
C LYS A 333 3.40 24.85 -38.39
N GLN A 334 2.91 26.02 -38.01
CA GLN A 334 1.69 26.63 -38.55
C GLN A 334 1.69 26.71 -40.09
N SER A 335 2.83 27.00 -40.71
CA SER A 335 3.02 26.96 -42.16
C SER A 335 2.78 25.57 -42.74
N ASP A 336 3.27 24.55 -42.05
CA ASP A 336 3.21 23.16 -42.49
C ASP A 336 1.78 22.63 -42.41
N ILE A 337 0.98 23.11 -41.44
CA ILE A 337 -0.45 22.83 -41.33
C ILE A 337 -1.19 23.44 -42.52
N ILE A 338 -0.95 24.73 -42.78
CA ILE A 338 -1.62 25.49 -43.85
C ILE A 338 -1.37 24.82 -45.19
N THR A 339 -0.11 24.52 -45.53
CA THR A 339 0.27 24.02 -46.87
C THR A 339 0.20 22.49 -47.01
N ALA A 340 -0.27 21.78 -46.00
CA ALA A 340 -0.35 20.33 -46.09
C ALA A 340 -1.42 19.84 -47.05
N SER A 341 -1.20 18.65 -47.62
CA SER A 341 -2.19 17.95 -48.43
C SER A 341 -3.52 17.79 -47.68
N PRO A 342 -4.67 17.92 -48.37
CA PRO A 342 -6.00 17.66 -47.80
C PRO A 342 -6.19 16.23 -47.30
N ARG A 343 -5.34 15.27 -47.67
CA ARG A 343 -5.41 13.90 -47.11
C ARG A 343 -4.66 13.75 -45.79
N LYS A 344 -3.92 14.78 -45.38
CA LYS A 344 -3.15 14.75 -44.15
C LYS A 344 -3.97 15.33 -43.00
N SER A 345 -4.02 14.59 -41.91
CA SER A 345 -4.73 14.95 -40.70
C SER A 345 -3.79 15.62 -39.71
N PHE A 346 -4.29 16.59 -38.94
CA PHE A 346 -3.49 17.42 -38.05
C PHE A 346 -4.17 17.61 -36.70
N PHE A 347 -3.33 17.72 -35.67
CA PHE A 347 -3.74 18.33 -34.42
C PHE A 347 -3.02 19.65 -34.25
N VAL A 348 -3.76 20.70 -33.90
CA VAL A 348 -3.23 22.04 -33.67
C VAL A 348 -3.54 22.43 -32.22
N ASP A 349 -2.55 22.20 -31.35
CA ASP A 349 -2.58 22.74 -30.00
C ASP A 349 -2.18 24.20 -30.05
N ALA A 350 -3.12 25.09 -29.75
CA ALA A 350 -2.80 26.50 -29.69
C ALA A 350 -3.66 27.22 -28.64
N GLY A 351 -3.00 27.88 -27.69
CA GLY A 351 -3.63 28.63 -26.61
C GLY A 351 -4.45 29.85 -27.06
N PRO A 352 -4.98 30.67 -26.14
CA PRO A 352 -5.76 31.86 -26.49
C PRO A 352 -4.86 32.90 -27.17
N GLY A 353 -5.32 33.50 -28.27
CA GLY A 353 -4.56 34.53 -29.00
C GLY A 353 -3.44 34.02 -29.93
N THR A 354 -3.30 32.70 -30.09
CA THR A 354 -2.26 32.05 -30.91
C THR A 354 -2.53 32.04 -32.42
N GLY A 355 -3.67 32.58 -32.86
CA GLY A 355 -4.02 32.63 -34.28
C GLY A 355 -4.68 31.36 -34.82
N LYS A 356 -5.31 30.51 -34.00
CA LYS A 356 -6.12 29.34 -34.45
C LYS A 356 -7.07 29.66 -35.59
N THR A 357 -7.89 30.69 -35.41
CA THR A 357 -8.84 31.15 -36.43
C THR A 357 -8.12 31.64 -37.68
N TYR A 358 -6.94 32.25 -37.55
CA TYR A 358 -6.11 32.62 -38.70
C TYR A 358 -5.59 31.38 -39.44
N THR A 359 -5.04 30.39 -38.73
CA THR A 359 -4.60 29.11 -39.30
C THR A 359 -5.74 28.39 -40.02
N LEU A 360 -6.92 28.31 -39.40
CA LEU A 360 -8.12 27.71 -39.97
C LEU A 360 -8.48 28.39 -41.29
N ILE A 361 -8.60 29.72 -41.30
CA ILE A 361 -9.00 30.47 -42.50
C ILE A 361 -7.95 30.34 -43.61
N GLN A 362 -6.65 30.41 -43.27
CA GLN A 362 -5.57 30.23 -44.25
C GLN A 362 -5.54 28.82 -44.81
N LYS A 363 -5.78 27.80 -43.98
CA LYS A 363 -5.88 26.40 -44.41
C LYS A 363 -7.05 26.19 -45.37
N LEU A 364 -8.24 26.70 -45.03
CA LEU A 364 -9.40 26.65 -45.93
C LEU A 364 -9.09 27.30 -47.28
N ASN A 365 -8.50 28.50 -47.27
CA ASN A 365 -8.10 29.16 -48.50
C ASN A 365 -7.05 28.38 -49.30
N TYR A 366 -6.04 27.81 -48.63
CA TYR A 366 -5.04 26.99 -49.29
C TYR A 366 -5.67 25.74 -49.93
N MET A 367 -6.57 25.04 -49.23
CA MET A 367 -7.25 23.85 -49.76
C MET A 367 -8.08 24.17 -51.00
N VAL A 368 -8.86 25.24 -50.97
CA VAL A 368 -9.72 25.63 -52.11
C VAL A 368 -8.89 26.17 -53.27
N THR A 369 -7.89 27.03 -53.01
CA THR A 369 -7.19 27.76 -54.09
C THR A 369 -5.95 27.05 -54.63
N GLN A 370 -5.24 26.28 -53.80
CA GLN A 370 -3.97 25.65 -54.18
C GLN A 370 -4.12 24.13 -54.38
N GLU A 371 -4.97 23.47 -53.60
CA GLU A 371 -5.18 22.02 -53.69
C GLU A 371 -6.44 21.62 -54.48
N GLY A 372 -7.31 22.59 -54.81
CA GLY A 372 -8.49 22.37 -55.63
C GLY A 372 -9.63 21.60 -54.94
N VAL A 373 -9.69 21.62 -53.61
CA VAL A 373 -10.78 21.00 -52.84
C VAL A 373 -12.07 21.81 -53.04
N GLU A 374 -13.17 21.15 -53.35
CA GLU A 374 -14.47 21.83 -53.45
C GLU A 374 -14.89 22.38 -52.08
N ALA A 375 -15.27 23.66 -52.03
CA ALA A 375 -15.48 24.35 -50.76
C ALA A 375 -16.65 23.74 -49.94
N ASP A 376 -17.72 23.31 -50.60
CA ASP A 376 -18.85 22.59 -50.01
C ASP A 376 -18.52 21.14 -49.60
N GLY A 377 -17.40 20.61 -50.07
CA GLY A 377 -16.80 19.36 -49.60
C GLY A 377 -16.02 19.48 -48.27
N ILE A 378 -16.00 20.67 -47.64
CA ILE A 378 -15.31 20.91 -46.37
C ILE A 378 -16.32 21.20 -45.25
N LEU A 379 -16.23 20.46 -44.14
CA LEU A 379 -17.03 20.69 -42.93
C LEU A 379 -16.18 21.22 -41.77
N VAL A 380 -16.64 22.30 -41.15
CA VAL A 380 -16.09 22.88 -39.91
C VAL A 380 -17.12 22.76 -38.79
N LEU A 381 -16.77 22.02 -37.74
CA LEU A 381 -17.60 21.81 -36.55
C LEU A 381 -17.07 22.65 -35.38
N CYS A 382 -17.95 23.49 -34.83
CA CYS A 382 -17.62 24.40 -33.73
C CYS A 382 -18.46 24.14 -32.49
N PHE A 383 -17.97 24.56 -31.32
CA PHE A 383 -18.73 24.43 -30.07
C PHE A 383 -19.90 25.41 -29.97
N THR A 384 -19.74 26.66 -30.43
CA THR A 384 -20.74 27.74 -30.26
C THR A 384 -21.21 28.36 -31.58
N ASN A 385 -22.42 28.91 -31.61
CA ASN A 385 -22.91 29.71 -32.74
C ASN A 385 -22.05 30.97 -32.97
N ALA A 386 -21.49 31.56 -31.91
CA ALA A 386 -20.59 32.70 -32.04
C ALA A 386 -19.33 32.36 -32.84
N ALA A 387 -18.75 31.17 -32.65
CA ALA A 387 -17.62 30.69 -33.44
C ALA A 387 -18.01 30.46 -34.92
N VAL A 388 -19.20 29.90 -35.17
CA VAL A 388 -19.73 29.75 -36.53
C VAL A 388 -19.86 31.09 -37.24
N ASP A 389 -20.45 32.08 -36.56
CA ASP A 389 -20.64 33.42 -37.11
C ASP A 389 -19.30 34.14 -37.37
N GLU A 390 -18.34 34.00 -36.46
CA GLU A 390 -17.01 34.58 -36.61
C GLU A 390 -16.24 33.98 -37.80
N ILE A 391 -16.26 32.65 -37.97
CA ILE A 391 -15.61 31.99 -39.10
C ILE A 391 -16.26 32.43 -40.42
N ARG A 392 -17.60 32.42 -40.49
CA ARG A 392 -18.34 32.87 -41.68
C ARG A 392 -18.08 34.34 -41.99
N PHE A 393 -18.00 35.19 -40.97
CA PHE A 393 -17.66 36.60 -41.14
C PHE A 393 -16.25 36.76 -41.72
N ARG A 394 -15.25 36.04 -41.18
CA ARG A 394 -13.87 36.09 -41.68
C ARG A 394 -13.74 35.57 -43.10
N LEU A 395 -14.42 34.48 -43.47
CA LEU A 395 -14.45 33.98 -44.85
C LEU A 395 -15.00 35.05 -45.80
N LYS A 396 -16.10 35.73 -45.44
CA LYS A 396 -16.65 36.85 -46.23
C LYS A 396 -15.66 38.01 -46.38
N GLN A 397 -14.96 38.37 -45.32
CA GLN A 397 -13.90 39.40 -45.38
C GLN A 397 -12.74 38.95 -46.28
N PHE A 398 -12.35 37.69 -46.21
CA PHE A 398 -11.29 37.13 -47.03
C PHE A 398 -11.65 37.18 -48.53
N VAL A 399 -12.89 36.82 -48.87
CA VAL A 399 -13.43 36.96 -50.23
C VAL A 399 -13.52 38.42 -50.66
N ALA A 400 -13.96 39.33 -49.79
CA ALA A 400 -13.99 40.76 -50.08
C ALA A 400 -12.59 41.33 -50.38
N ASN A 401 -11.55 40.73 -49.79
CA ASN A 401 -10.14 41.09 -50.02
C ASN A 401 -9.49 40.35 -51.20
N GLY A 402 -10.28 39.67 -52.05
CA GLY A 402 -9.81 39.08 -53.30
C GLY A 402 -9.56 37.57 -53.28
N ALA A 403 -9.92 36.86 -52.20
CA ALA A 403 -9.89 35.39 -52.17
C ALA A 403 -11.04 34.77 -53.00
N ASP A 404 -10.95 33.45 -53.24
CA ASP A 404 -11.93 32.72 -54.05
C ASP A 404 -13.34 32.81 -53.45
N ARG A 405 -14.32 33.15 -54.29
CA ARG A 405 -15.71 33.37 -53.85
C ARG A 405 -16.36 32.11 -53.31
N SER A 406 -15.91 30.93 -53.74
CA SER A 406 -16.44 29.64 -53.26
C SER A 406 -16.17 29.40 -51.78
N LEU A 407 -15.21 30.09 -51.16
CA LEU A 407 -14.89 29.95 -49.73
C LEU A 407 -16.09 30.19 -48.80
N VAL A 408 -17.10 30.96 -49.22
CA VAL A 408 -18.32 31.16 -48.43
C VAL A 408 -19.25 29.94 -48.42
N LEU A 409 -18.98 28.94 -49.26
CA LEU A 409 -19.72 27.67 -49.36
C LEU A 409 -19.22 26.60 -48.39
N VAL A 410 -18.09 26.83 -47.70
CA VAL A 410 -17.61 25.92 -46.63
C VAL A 410 -18.73 25.72 -45.61
N ASP A 411 -19.05 24.46 -45.32
CA ASP A 411 -20.09 24.14 -44.36
C ASP A 411 -19.54 24.36 -42.94
N VAL A 412 -20.10 25.34 -42.23
CA VAL A 412 -19.68 25.68 -40.86
C VAL A 412 -20.89 25.54 -39.95
N ARG A 413 -20.82 24.62 -38.98
CA ARG A 413 -21.94 24.29 -38.08
C ARG A 413 -21.48 24.10 -36.64
N THR A 414 -22.43 24.19 -35.72
CA THR A 414 -22.22 23.65 -34.37
C THR A 414 -22.39 22.14 -34.35
N PHE A 415 -21.77 21.46 -33.37
CA PHE A 415 -21.99 20.02 -33.18
C PHE A 415 -23.47 19.64 -33.07
N HIS A 416 -24.27 20.48 -32.41
CA HIS A 416 -25.70 20.25 -32.28
C HIS A 416 -26.44 20.38 -33.62
N SER A 417 -26.15 21.45 -34.38
CA SER A 417 -26.74 21.67 -35.69
C SER A 417 -26.39 20.53 -36.66
N PHE A 418 -25.16 20.03 -36.57
CA PHE A 418 -24.72 18.86 -37.34
C PHE A 418 -25.45 17.58 -36.93
N ALA A 419 -25.54 17.28 -35.63
CA ALA A 419 -26.28 16.12 -35.14
C ALA A 419 -27.76 16.14 -35.55
N TRP A 420 -28.40 17.31 -35.48
CA TRP A 420 -29.79 17.47 -35.89
C TRP A 420 -29.99 17.28 -37.40
N TRP A 421 -29.10 17.88 -38.21
CA TRP A 421 -29.09 17.68 -39.66
C TRP A 421 -28.86 16.20 -40.01
N LEU A 422 -27.91 15.54 -39.36
CA LEU A 422 -27.59 14.13 -39.61
C LEU A 422 -28.80 13.21 -39.38
N ILE A 423 -29.53 13.41 -38.29
CA ILE A 423 -30.72 12.60 -38.00
C ILE A 423 -31.81 12.87 -39.04
N ASN A 424 -31.96 14.11 -39.49
CA ASN A 424 -32.92 14.46 -40.54
C ASN A 424 -32.58 13.82 -41.89
N GLU A 425 -31.30 13.83 -42.28
CA GLU A 425 -30.81 13.14 -43.47
C GLU A 425 -31.00 11.63 -43.34
N ALA A 426 -30.59 11.03 -42.21
CA ALA A 426 -30.75 9.60 -41.96
C ALA A 426 -32.21 9.15 -42.04
N ASN A 427 -33.13 9.94 -41.47
CA ASN A 427 -34.57 9.71 -41.58
C ASN A 427 -35.11 9.79 -43.01
N SER A 428 -34.39 10.42 -43.93
CA SER A 428 -34.82 10.60 -45.32
C SER A 428 -34.12 9.61 -46.26
N GLU A 429 -32.85 9.31 -46.02
CA GLU A 429 -31.98 8.63 -46.97
C GLU A 429 -31.47 7.25 -46.51
N LEU A 430 -31.44 6.96 -45.20
CA LEU A 430 -30.90 5.71 -44.65
C LEU A 430 -31.99 4.69 -44.26
N ILE A 431 -33.27 4.98 -44.54
CA ILE A 431 -34.40 4.10 -44.20
C ILE A 431 -34.20 2.70 -44.81
N ASP A 432 -33.81 2.65 -46.08
CA ASP A 432 -33.61 1.39 -46.80
C ASP A 432 -32.34 0.64 -46.35
N SER A 433 -31.46 1.31 -45.60
CA SER A 433 -30.24 0.74 -45.00
C SER A 433 -30.49 0.11 -43.63
N GLY A 434 -31.74 0.11 -43.13
CA GLY A 434 -32.12 -0.45 -41.83
C GLY A 434 -32.06 0.53 -40.66
N TRP A 435 -31.95 1.84 -40.94
CA TRP A 435 -32.10 2.89 -39.92
C TRP A 435 -33.56 3.03 -39.48
N ASP A 436 -33.80 3.03 -38.17
CA ASP A 436 -35.13 3.27 -37.59
C ASP A 436 -35.38 4.78 -37.43
N PRO A 437 -36.35 5.39 -38.16
CA PRO A 437 -36.54 6.83 -38.17
C PRO A 437 -36.84 7.41 -36.79
N VAL A 438 -36.14 8.50 -36.45
CA VAL A 438 -36.27 9.15 -35.15
C VAL A 438 -37.24 10.32 -35.23
N ASN A 439 -38.21 10.39 -34.31
CA ASN A 439 -39.12 11.53 -34.24
C ASN A 439 -38.38 12.81 -33.79
N MET A 440 -38.14 13.72 -34.75
CA MET A 440 -37.41 14.98 -34.54
C MET A 440 -38.02 15.87 -33.45
N ALA A 441 -39.35 15.87 -33.28
CA ALA A 441 -40.04 16.69 -32.28
C ALA A 441 -39.75 16.26 -30.83
N SER A 442 -39.17 15.07 -30.63
CA SER A 442 -38.85 14.51 -29.30
C SER A 442 -37.39 14.68 -28.88
N LEU A 443 -36.56 15.30 -29.73
CA LEU A 443 -35.12 15.41 -29.52
C LEU A 443 -34.74 16.69 -28.77
N TYR A 444 -34.02 16.54 -27.67
CA TYR A 444 -33.26 17.59 -27.01
C TYR A 444 -31.76 17.30 -27.14
N PHE A 445 -30.91 18.29 -26.83
CA PHE A 445 -29.46 18.29 -27.12
C PHE A 445 -28.73 16.96 -26.85
N GLU A 446 -28.82 16.41 -25.65
CA GLU A 446 -28.09 15.16 -25.34
C GLU A 446 -28.64 13.96 -26.12
N LYS A 447 -29.96 13.85 -26.28
CA LYS A 447 -30.57 12.77 -27.07
C LYS A 447 -30.16 12.87 -28.54
N SER A 448 -30.08 14.07 -29.11
CA SER A 448 -29.64 14.22 -30.49
C SER A 448 -28.20 13.74 -30.68
N LEU A 449 -27.32 13.99 -29.71
CA LEU A 449 -25.94 13.48 -29.76
C LEU A 449 -25.88 11.95 -29.64
N VAL A 450 -26.71 11.33 -28.80
CA VAL A 450 -26.79 9.86 -28.69
C VAL A 450 -27.26 9.22 -30.00
N TYR A 451 -28.31 9.75 -30.63
CA TYR A 451 -28.79 9.21 -31.90
C TYR A 451 -27.81 9.47 -33.03
N ALA A 452 -27.20 10.66 -33.09
CA ALA A 452 -26.17 10.95 -34.08
C ALA A 452 -24.95 10.02 -33.93
N LYS A 453 -24.53 9.72 -32.69
CA LYS A 453 -23.49 8.72 -32.43
C LYS A 453 -23.86 7.34 -32.98
N LYS A 454 -25.09 6.86 -32.74
CA LYS A 454 -25.56 5.56 -33.26
C LYS A 454 -25.57 5.50 -34.80
N ILE A 455 -25.88 6.62 -35.46
CA ILE A 455 -25.78 6.72 -36.92
C ILE A 455 -24.32 6.54 -37.33
N PHE A 456 -23.38 7.22 -36.68
CA PHE A 456 -21.96 7.07 -36.98
C PHE A 456 -21.39 5.68 -36.67
N GLU A 457 -21.84 5.03 -35.60
CA GLU A 457 -21.47 3.64 -35.27
C GLU A 457 -21.92 2.65 -36.36
N SER A 458 -22.98 2.96 -37.10
CA SER A 458 -23.60 2.02 -38.05
C SER A 458 -23.36 2.37 -39.53
N PHE A 459 -23.27 3.67 -39.84
CA PHE A 459 -23.25 4.23 -41.19
C PHE A 459 -22.19 5.34 -41.34
N GLY A 460 -21.19 5.37 -40.44
CA GLY A 460 -20.22 6.45 -40.38
C GLY A 460 -19.48 6.67 -41.71
N GLN A 461 -19.11 5.60 -42.42
CA GLN A 461 -18.37 5.67 -43.68
C GLN A 461 -19.19 6.33 -44.79
N GLU A 462 -20.45 5.95 -44.93
CA GLU A 462 -21.40 6.50 -45.91
C GLU A 462 -21.67 7.98 -45.65
N VAL A 463 -21.79 8.34 -44.36
CA VAL A 463 -22.01 9.73 -43.94
C VAL A 463 -20.80 10.59 -44.30
N VAL A 464 -19.58 10.19 -43.91
CA VAL A 464 -18.38 11.02 -44.13
C VAL A 464 -17.92 11.07 -45.58
N ALA A 465 -18.33 10.12 -46.43
CA ALA A 465 -17.97 10.08 -47.85
C ALA A 465 -18.38 11.34 -48.64
N ARG A 466 -19.30 12.15 -48.10
CA ARG A 466 -19.74 13.43 -48.67
C ARG A 466 -18.72 14.56 -48.53
N TRP A 467 -17.74 14.42 -47.63
CA TRP A 467 -16.75 15.47 -47.38
C TRP A 467 -15.33 14.99 -47.63
N GLU A 468 -14.53 15.87 -48.21
CA GLU A 468 -13.11 15.68 -48.46
C GLU A 468 -12.24 16.08 -47.26
N TYR A 469 -12.76 16.97 -46.41
CA TYR A 469 -12.03 17.46 -45.24
C TYR A 469 -12.93 17.86 -44.07
N PHE A 470 -12.51 17.49 -42.86
CA PHE A 470 -13.16 17.90 -41.62
C PHE A 470 -12.24 18.78 -40.77
N ILE A 471 -12.82 19.79 -40.15
CA ILE A 471 -12.19 20.59 -39.12
C ILE A 471 -13.05 20.54 -37.86
N VAL A 472 -12.45 20.20 -36.72
CA VAL A 472 -13.09 20.20 -35.40
C VAL A 472 -12.45 21.30 -34.57
N ASP A 473 -13.21 22.31 -34.16
CA ASP A 473 -12.73 23.43 -33.35
C ASP A 473 -13.13 23.30 -31.88
N GLU A 474 -12.33 23.92 -31.00
CA GLU A 474 -12.50 23.96 -29.54
C GLU A 474 -12.56 22.57 -28.87
N ILE A 475 -11.61 21.69 -29.20
CA ILE A 475 -11.63 20.33 -28.63
C ILE A 475 -11.50 20.24 -27.11
N GLN A 476 -11.06 21.31 -26.43
CA GLN A 476 -11.07 21.39 -24.98
C GLN A 476 -12.47 21.28 -24.35
N ASP A 477 -13.53 21.60 -25.10
CA ASP A 477 -14.91 21.57 -24.61
C ASP A 477 -15.64 20.24 -24.90
N LEU A 478 -14.94 19.27 -25.50
CA LEU A 478 -15.49 17.98 -25.93
C LEU A 478 -15.50 16.94 -24.79
N THR A 479 -16.53 17.02 -23.95
CA THR A 479 -16.78 16.06 -22.86
C THR A 479 -17.99 15.15 -23.13
N ASN A 480 -18.11 14.09 -22.34
CA ASN A 480 -19.25 13.21 -22.18
C ASN A 480 -19.74 12.62 -23.52
N THR A 481 -21.04 12.74 -23.79
CA THR A 481 -21.67 12.27 -25.03
C THR A 481 -21.13 13.00 -26.26
N LEU A 482 -20.77 14.28 -26.11
CA LEU A 482 -20.27 15.10 -27.21
C LEU A 482 -18.86 14.67 -27.63
N GLY A 483 -17.95 14.47 -26.67
CA GLY A 483 -16.62 13.94 -26.96
C GLY A 483 -16.67 12.55 -27.60
N ASN A 484 -17.51 11.66 -27.06
CA ASN A 484 -17.71 10.34 -27.66
C ASN A 484 -18.25 10.41 -29.10
N PHE A 485 -19.20 11.31 -29.36
CA PHE A 485 -19.73 11.53 -30.70
C PHE A 485 -18.64 12.02 -31.67
N VAL A 486 -17.83 12.99 -31.27
CA VAL A 486 -16.75 13.52 -32.12
C VAL A 486 -15.67 12.48 -32.39
N LEU A 487 -15.35 11.60 -31.43
CA LEU A 487 -14.44 10.48 -31.68
C LEU A 487 -14.93 9.55 -32.79
N GLU A 488 -16.23 9.22 -32.83
CA GLU A 488 -16.79 8.40 -33.91
C GLU A 488 -16.70 9.10 -35.27
N ILE A 489 -16.90 10.42 -35.32
CA ILE A 489 -16.73 11.20 -36.56
C ILE A 489 -15.28 11.08 -37.06
N ILE A 490 -14.31 11.34 -36.17
CA ILE A 490 -12.88 11.28 -36.52
C ILE A 490 -12.51 9.88 -37.01
N ASN A 491 -12.95 8.84 -36.31
CA ASN A 491 -12.71 7.45 -36.69
C ASN A 491 -13.29 7.13 -38.07
N ALA A 492 -14.52 7.56 -38.36
CA ALA A 492 -15.15 7.38 -39.65
C ALA A 492 -14.36 8.08 -40.77
N CYS A 493 -13.96 9.33 -40.58
CA CYS A 493 -13.17 10.09 -41.56
C CYS A 493 -11.83 9.40 -41.86
N LEU A 494 -11.10 8.98 -40.83
CA LEU A 494 -9.82 8.28 -40.99
C LEU A 494 -9.99 6.95 -41.73
N SER A 495 -11.10 6.24 -41.50
CA SER A 495 -11.36 4.94 -42.16
C SER A 495 -11.56 5.03 -43.68
N VAL A 496 -12.02 6.18 -44.19
CA VAL A 496 -12.23 6.42 -45.63
C VAL A 496 -11.10 7.25 -46.27
N GLY A 497 -10.07 7.60 -45.50
CA GLY A 497 -8.97 8.45 -45.97
C GLY A 497 -9.33 9.93 -46.15
N CYS A 498 -10.40 10.38 -45.49
CA CYS A 498 -10.77 11.79 -45.40
C CYS A 498 -9.85 12.51 -44.40
N GLY A 499 -9.36 13.70 -44.77
CA GLY A 499 -8.46 14.46 -43.93
C GLY A 499 -9.21 15.13 -42.76
N VAL A 500 -8.58 15.15 -41.59
CA VAL A 500 -9.17 15.75 -40.38
C VAL A 500 -8.17 16.67 -39.70
N SER A 501 -8.54 17.94 -39.50
CA SER A 501 -7.84 18.85 -38.59
C SER A 501 -8.62 19.01 -37.29
N VAL A 502 -7.92 18.85 -36.19
CA VAL A 502 -8.47 19.01 -34.85
C VAL A 502 -7.76 20.21 -34.21
N LEU A 503 -8.52 21.24 -33.84
CA LEU A 503 -8.03 22.50 -33.29
C LEU A 503 -8.50 22.64 -31.84
N GLY A 504 -7.61 23.06 -30.95
CA GLY A 504 -8.00 23.32 -29.57
C GLY A 504 -6.88 23.89 -28.72
N ASP A 505 -7.17 24.07 -27.46
CA ASP A 505 -6.22 24.49 -26.43
C ASP A 505 -6.06 23.37 -25.40
N ALA A 506 -4.95 22.62 -25.49
CA ALA A 506 -4.68 21.52 -24.57
C ALA A 506 -4.57 22.01 -23.11
N CYS A 507 -4.19 23.27 -22.87
CA CYS A 507 -4.11 23.84 -21.53
C CYS A 507 -5.49 24.10 -20.93
N GLN A 508 -6.50 24.43 -21.75
CA GLN A 508 -7.88 24.62 -21.27
C GLN A 508 -8.63 23.31 -21.04
N ALA A 509 -8.26 22.24 -21.76
CA ALA A 509 -8.83 20.90 -21.58
C ALA A 509 -8.56 20.29 -20.19
N ILE A 510 -7.58 20.82 -19.46
CA ILE A 510 -7.18 20.37 -18.11
C ILE A 510 -8.22 20.76 -17.04
N TYR A 511 -9.08 21.74 -17.31
CA TYR A 511 -9.90 22.36 -16.27
C TYR A 511 -11.32 21.79 -16.11
N ASP A 512 -11.78 20.85 -16.96
CA ASP A 512 -13.08 20.12 -16.88
C ASP A 512 -14.14 20.87 -16.05
N TYR A 513 -14.59 22.04 -16.53
CA TYR A 513 -15.43 22.95 -15.73
C TYR A 513 -16.85 22.41 -15.47
N GLN A 514 -17.22 21.24 -16.00
CA GLN A 514 -18.56 20.69 -15.85
C GLN A 514 -18.59 19.18 -15.51
N GLU A 515 -19.10 18.94 -14.30
CA GLU A 515 -19.93 17.81 -13.87
C GLU A 515 -19.34 16.49 -13.33
N SER A 516 -20.16 15.97 -12.43
CA SER A 516 -19.94 15.05 -11.32
C SER A 516 -20.58 13.69 -11.59
N GLN A 517 -20.23 13.04 -12.70
CA GLN A 517 -20.70 11.69 -12.99
C GLN A 517 -19.52 10.75 -13.26
N SER A 518 -19.59 9.54 -12.69
CA SER A 518 -18.45 8.63 -12.57
C SER A 518 -18.12 7.83 -13.85
N ASN A 519 -18.92 7.95 -14.92
CA ASN A 519 -18.82 7.15 -16.14
C ASN A 519 -18.81 8.00 -17.44
N SER A 520 -18.46 9.29 -17.37
CA SER A 520 -18.55 10.20 -18.51
C SER A 520 -17.16 10.60 -19.04
N LEU A 521 -16.99 10.58 -20.38
CA LEU A 521 -15.71 10.87 -21.05
C LEU A 521 -15.25 12.29 -20.73
N LYS A 522 -14.15 12.46 -20.01
CA LYS A 522 -13.63 13.80 -19.68
C LYS A 522 -12.86 14.41 -20.85
N SER A 523 -12.66 15.74 -20.89
CA SER A 523 -11.84 16.35 -21.95
C SER A 523 -10.43 15.78 -21.91
N GLY A 524 -9.86 15.59 -20.72
CA GLY A 524 -8.56 14.89 -20.58
C GLY A 524 -8.57 13.43 -21.05
N GLU A 525 -9.69 12.72 -20.97
CA GLU A 525 -9.81 11.34 -21.49
C GLU A 525 -10.01 11.33 -23.01
N PHE A 526 -10.77 12.27 -23.55
CA PHE A 526 -10.88 12.53 -24.99
C PHE A 526 -9.50 12.85 -25.59
N TYR A 527 -8.74 13.76 -24.96
CA TYR A 527 -7.35 14.04 -25.35
C TYR A 527 -6.42 12.85 -25.14
N LYS A 528 -6.55 12.04 -24.08
CA LYS A 528 -5.74 10.80 -23.93
C LYS A 528 -6.05 9.74 -24.98
N THR A 529 -7.31 9.66 -25.42
CA THR A 529 -7.76 8.74 -26.47
C THR A 529 -7.17 9.16 -27.82
N LEU A 530 -7.09 10.47 -28.06
CA LEU A 530 -6.47 11.03 -29.26
C LEU A 530 -4.93 11.13 -29.17
N PHE A 531 -4.35 11.31 -27.99
CA PHE A 531 -2.94 11.69 -27.77
C PHE A 531 -2.27 11.02 -26.55
N PRO A 532 -2.00 9.69 -26.58
CA PRO A 532 -1.35 9.00 -25.46
C PRO A 532 0.10 9.45 -25.20
N SER A 533 0.77 10.05 -26.19
CA SER A 533 2.19 10.45 -26.14
C SER A 533 2.45 11.90 -25.73
N HIS A 534 1.43 12.78 -25.75
CA HIS A 534 1.53 14.19 -25.34
C HIS A 534 1.01 14.47 -23.93
N TYR A 535 0.35 13.49 -23.30
CA TYR A 535 0.25 13.40 -21.85
C TYR A 535 1.50 12.72 -21.30
N ARG A 536 2.64 13.37 -21.50
CA ARG A 536 3.91 13.10 -20.85
C ARG A 536 4.37 14.31 -20.09
#